data_AF-A0A8H7CGP7-F1
#
_entry.id   AF-A0A8H7CGP7-F1
#
_cell.length_a   1.000
_cell.length_b   1.000
_cell.length_c   1.000
_cell.angle_alpha   90.00
_cell.angle_beta   90.00
_cell.angle_gamma   90.00
#
_symmetry.space_group_name_H-M   'P 1'
#
loop_
_entity.id
_entity.type
_entity.pdbx_description
1 polymer ?
#
loop_
_entity_poly.entity_id
_entity_poly.type
_entity_poly.pdbx_seq_one_letter_code
_entity_poly.pdbx_strand_id
1 'polypeptide(L)'
;METLAHLEESQMVFHRNKSIFVDLSIHKAFNLPKLHSMEHYPDNTMNFGTSDNYNTEYMERLHIDLTKDAYRSTNRKDEFLQMTLWLERKEKIPCHTQFIDWKLCGSLGPPIIENLNPGIIYERKLTMSKHPTHKSIKFSLLETNYGASFFCDALSRYIVGLINPNLTPAQIEREANGFDVPFNAVPVFHKTKFSTSDPYINTKPVNLIVDSIHAQPEQLLRSSDKVPSQFDTALINTGHGGDEPGTEPP
;
A
#
# COMPACT_ATOMS: atom_id res chain seq x y z
N MET A 1 19.13 -12.88 7.19
CA MET A 1 18.96 -14.13 7.95
C MET A 1 19.79 -14.21 9.23
N GLU A 2 20.97 -13.60 9.31
CA GLU A 2 21.84 -13.69 10.50
C GLU A 2 21.13 -13.32 11.82
N THR A 3 20.28 -12.30 11.81
CA THR A 3 19.51 -11.86 12.99
C THR A 3 18.44 -12.86 13.48
N LEU A 4 17.82 -13.64 12.58
CA LEU A 4 16.83 -14.66 12.95
C LEU A 4 17.51 -15.88 13.59
N ALA A 5 18.67 -16.28 13.05
CA ALA A 5 19.47 -17.36 13.63
C ALA A 5 19.94 -17.01 15.06
N HIS A 6 20.34 -15.76 15.30
CA HIS A 6 20.66 -15.28 16.65
C HIS A 6 19.43 -15.31 17.58
N LEU A 7 18.23 -15.04 17.07
CA LEU A 7 17.01 -15.08 17.86
C LEU A 7 16.67 -16.53 18.27
N GLU A 8 16.73 -17.48 17.34
CA GLU A 8 16.57 -18.91 17.62
C GLU A 8 17.62 -19.44 18.61
N GLU A 9 18.90 -19.07 18.41
CA GLU A 9 19.98 -19.45 19.31
C GLU A 9 19.76 -18.90 20.73
N SER A 10 19.40 -17.62 20.84
CA SER A 10 19.11 -17.00 22.15
C SER A 10 17.94 -17.67 22.86
N GLN A 11 16.92 -18.10 22.11
CA GLN A 11 15.78 -18.83 22.65
C GLN A 11 16.19 -20.23 23.11
N MET A 12 16.98 -20.96 22.33
CA MET A 12 17.53 -22.26 22.78
C MET A 12 18.35 -22.13 24.07
N VAL A 13 19.20 -21.11 24.17
CA VAL A 13 20.00 -20.83 25.37
C VAL A 13 19.09 -20.52 26.56
N PHE A 14 18.05 -19.71 26.37
CA PHE A 14 17.07 -19.42 27.41
C PHE A 14 16.33 -20.70 27.86
N HIS A 15 15.86 -21.53 26.93
CA HIS A 15 15.16 -22.78 27.25
C HIS A 15 16.06 -23.80 27.97
N ARG A 16 17.36 -23.82 27.69
CA ARG A 16 18.34 -24.64 28.39
C ARG A 16 18.57 -24.20 29.82
N ASN A 17 18.57 -22.89 30.06
CA ASN A 17 18.95 -22.32 31.36
C ASN A 17 17.77 -22.03 32.28
N LYS A 18 16.53 -21.93 31.76
CA LYS A 18 15.36 -21.49 32.54
C LYS A 18 14.99 -22.41 33.72
N SER A 19 15.40 -23.69 33.70
CA SER A 19 15.14 -24.63 34.80
C SER A 19 15.75 -24.15 36.12
N ILE A 20 16.87 -23.41 36.09
CA ILE A 20 17.53 -22.93 37.31
C ILE A 20 16.63 -22.00 38.15
N PHE A 21 15.71 -21.26 37.52
CA PHE A 21 14.77 -20.40 38.24
C PHE A 21 13.67 -21.20 38.95
N VAL A 22 13.38 -22.41 38.46
CA VAL A 22 12.47 -23.35 39.14
C VAL A 22 13.22 -24.02 40.29
N ASP A 23 14.46 -24.46 40.05
CA ASP A 23 15.29 -25.12 41.06
C ASP A 23 15.60 -24.21 42.27
N LEU A 24 15.85 -22.92 42.00
CA LEU A 24 16.03 -21.90 43.04
C LEU A 24 14.72 -21.42 43.69
N SER A 25 13.57 -22.02 43.33
CA SER A 25 12.24 -21.66 43.83
C SER A 25 11.85 -20.19 43.59
N ILE A 26 12.45 -19.54 42.59
CA ILE A 26 12.13 -18.16 42.20
C ILE A 26 10.79 -18.12 41.45
N HIS A 27 10.50 -19.15 40.65
CA HIS A 27 9.25 -19.26 39.90
C HIS A 27 8.74 -20.71 39.83
N LYS A 28 7.42 -20.91 39.84
CA LYS A 28 6.81 -22.27 39.90
C LYS A 28 6.87 -23.02 38.57
N ALA A 29 6.61 -22.34 37.45
CA ALA A 29 6.63 -22.94 36.11
C ALA A 29 6.72 -21.85 35.03
N PHE A 30 7.26 -22.17 33.85
CA PHE A 30 7.41 -21.22 32.73
C PHE A 30 6.27 -21.31 31.69
N ASN A 31 5.04 -21.60 32.14
CA ASN A 31 3.85 -21.66 31.27
C ASN A 31 3.27 -20.25 31.07
N LEU A 32 4.09 -19.33 30.55
CA LEU A 32 3.69 -17.96 30.30
C LEU A 32 3.28 -17.84 28.82
N PRO A 33 2.00 -17.52 28.50
CA PRO A 33 1.55 -17.41 27.11
C PRO A 33 2.42 -16.49 26.26
N LYS A 34 2.87 -15.36 26.82
CA LYS A 34 3.79 -14.42 26.13
C LYS A 34 5.15 -15.04 25.78
N LEU A 35 5.66 -15.94 26.62
CA LEU A 35 6.94 -16.60 26.41
C LEU A 35 6.82 -17.68 25.33
N HIS A 36 5.69 -18.39 25.31
CA HIS A 36 5.37 -19.34 24.24
C HIS A 36 5.16 -18.63 22.89
N SER A 37 4.54 -17.44 22.88
CA SER A 37 4.40 -16.65 21.64
C SER A 37 5.74 -16.30 20.99
N MET A 38 6.81 -16.16 21.77
CA MET A 38 8.16 -15.89 21.24
C MET A 38 8.71 -17.06 20.40
N GLU A 39 8.27 -18.31 20.64
CA GLU A 39 8.67 -19.48 19.84
C GLU A 39 8.18 -19.36 18.40
N HIS A 40 7.11 -18.61 18.16
CA HIS A 40 6.55 -18.39 16.83
C HIS A 40 7.09 -17.13 16.13
N TYR A 41 7.95 -16.33 16.79
CA TYR A 41 8.47 -15.10 16.19
C TYR A 41 9.34 -15.32 14.95
N PRO A 42 10.23 -16.33 14.89
CA PRO A 42 10.98 -16.65 13.67
C PRO A 42 10.03 -16.98 12.50
N ASP A 43 9.09 -17.90 12.72
CA ASP A 43 8.11 -18.34 11.72
C ASP A 43 7.23 -17.18 11.26
N ASN A 44 6.75 -16.35 12.19
CA ASN A 44 5.92 -15.19 11.85
C ASN A 44 6.71 -14.16 11.05
N THR A 45 8.00 -13.96 11.36
CA THR A 45 8.86 -13.02 10.64
C THR A 45 9.15 -13.49 9.22
N MET A 46 9.36 -14.80 9.03
CA MET A 46 9.56 -15.38 7.69
C MET A 46 8.29 -15.35 6.84
N ASN A 47 7.14 -15.72 7.42
CA ASN A 47 5.89 -15.84 6.68
C ASN A 47 5.20 -14.50 6.42
N PHE A 48 5.34 -13.56 7.34
CA PHE A 48 4.54 -12.33 7.32
C PHE A 48 5.33 -11.02 7.48
N GLY A 49 6.66 -11.08 7.43
CA GLY A 49 7.52 -9.90 7.41
C GLY A 49 7.79 -9.31 8.80
N THR A 50 7.87 -7.99 8.91
CA THR A 50 8.20 -7.33 10.20
C THR A 50 7.13 -7.55 11.26
N SER A 51 7.55 -7.77 12.51
CA SER A 51 6.65 -8.01 13.64
C SER A 51 5.88 -6.75 14.10
N ASP A 52 6.15 -5.59 13.51
CA ASP A 52 5.59 -4.29 13.87
C ASP A 52 4.08 -4.21 13.68
N ASN A 53 3.55 -4.90 12.66
CA ASN A 53 2.11 -4.94 12.37
C ASN A 53 1.31 -5.94 13.22
N TYR A 54 1.96 -6.79 14.03
CA TYR A 54 1.28 -7.82 14.85
C TYR A 54 1.09 -7.41 16.31
N ASN A 55 1.63 -6.26 16.70
CA ASN A 55 1.51 -5.80 18.08
C ASN A 55 0.18 -5.08 18.31
N THR A 56 -0.48 -5.40 19.42
CA THR A 56 -1.68 -4.70 19.88
C THR A 56 -1.40 -3.27 20.33
N GLU A 57 -0.15 -2.86 20.44
CA GLU A 57 0.24 -1.49 20.83
C GLU A 57 -0.47 -0.41 20.01
N TYR A 58 -0.60 -0.59 18.68
CA TYR A 58 -1.29 0.37 17.84
C TYR A 58 -2.79 0.46 18.17
N MET A 59 -3.45 -0.70 18.34
CA MET A 59 -4.86 -0.76 18.73
C MET A 59 -5.10 -0.24 20.15
N GLU A 60 -4.20 -0.54 21.11
CA GLU A 60 -4.29 -0.02 22.48
C GLU A 60 -4.08 1.50 22.50
N ARG A 61 -3.18 2.02 21.66
CA ARG A 61 -3.00 3.47 21.52
C ARG A 61 -4.27 4.12 20.96
N LEU A 62 -4.85 3.52 19.93
CA LEU A 62 -6.10 3.99 19.35
C LEU A 62 -7.25 3.93 20.38
N HIS A 63 -7.30 2.87 21.19
CA HIS A 63 -8.29 2.71 22.26
C HIS A 63 -8.13 3.76 23.38
N ILE A 64 -6.93 4.29 23.63
CA ILE A 64 -6.75 5.47 24.50
C ILE A 64 -7.47 6.68 23.89
N ASP A 65 -7.13 7.02 22.66
CA ASP A 65 -7.56 8.28 22.04
C ASP A 65 -9.03 8.28 21.60
N LEU A 66 -9.57 7.11 21.21
CA LEU A 66 -10.94 6.96 20.72
C LEU A 66 -11.92 6.53 21.81
N THR A 67 -11.47 5.75 22.80
CA THR A 67 -12.36 5.14 23.78
C THR A 67 -12.17 5.76 25.16
N LYS A 68 -10.95 5.74 25.72
CA LYS A 68 -10.71 6.25 27.08
C LYS A 68 -10.93 7.76 27.18
N ASP A 69 -10.47 8.52 26.19
CA ASP A 69 -10.64 9.97 26.19
C ASP A 69 -12.08 10.40 25.93
N ALA A 70 -12.78 9.71 25.02
CA ALA A 70 -14.21 9.90 24.82
C ALA A 70 -14.98 9.60 26.11
N TYR A 71 -14.68 8.47 26.75
CA TYR A 71 -15.31 8.07 28.00
C TYR A 71 -15.10 9.08 29.13
N ARG A 72 -13.86 9.58 29.30
CA ARG A 72 -13.53 10.60 30.31
C ARG A 72 -14.22 11.94 30.05
N SER A 73 -14.46 12.27 28.79
CA SER A 73 -15.09 13.53 28.34
C SER A 73 -16.62 13.50 28.41
N THR A 74 -17.22 12.38 28.81
CA THR A 74 -18.67 12.18 28.86
C THR A 74 -19.16 12.03 30.30
N ASN A 75 -20.47 12.14 30.52
CA ASN A 75 -21.05 12.01 31.86
C ASN A 75 -21.22 10.53 32.30
N ARG A 76 -20.73 9.57 31.51
CA ARG A 76 -20.80 8.11 31.72
C ARG A 76 -22.22 7.54 31.80
N LYS A 77 -23.21 8.24 31.26
CA LYS A 77 -24.58 7.76 31.07
C LYS A 77 -24.81 7.53 29.58
N ASP A 78 -25.41 6.41 29.19
CA ASP A 78 -25.59 6.06 27.76
C ASP A 78 -24.27 6.20 26.96
N GLU A 79 -23.22 5.60 27.52
CA GLU A 79 -21.80 5.84 27.19
C GLU A 79 -21.54 5.71 25.69
N PHE A 80 -22.10 4.69 25.05
CA PHE A 80 -21.88 4.40 23.64
C PHE A 80 -22.35 5.54 22.71
N LEU A 81 -23.55 6.09 22.96
CA LEU A 81 -24.10 7.19 22.16
C LEU A 81 -23.26 8.46 22.35
N GLN A 82 -22.89 8.75 23.60
CA GLN A 82 -22.10 9.95 23.91
C GLN A 82 -20.67 9.87 23.35
N MET A 83 -20.04 8.69 23.43
CA MET A 83 -18.71 8.46 22.87
C MET A 83 -18.73 8.55 21.34
N THR A 84 -19.76 8.00 20.69
CA THR A 84 -19.94 8.11 19.23
C THR A 84 -20.11 9.56 18.80
N LEU A 85 -20.98 10.32 19.48
CA LEU A 85 -21.16 11.76 19.21
C LEU A 85 -19.90 12.58 19.49
N TRP A 86 -19.14 12.21 20.52
CA TRP A 86 -17.87 12.87 20.83
C TRP A 86 -16.84 12.63 19.72
N LEU A 87 -16.74 11.41 19.21
CA LEU A 87 -15.86 11.05 18.09
C LEU A 87 -16.25 11.80 16.81
N GLU A 88 -17.53 11.79 16.47
CA GLU A 88 -18.06 12.51 15.30
C GLU A 88 -17.73 14.01 15.37
N ARG A 89 -17.87 14.63 16.55
CA ARG A 89 -17.49 16.03 16.77
C ARG A 89 -15.98 16.23 16.64
N LYS A 90 -15.18 15.32 17.22
CA LYS A 90 -13.71 15.38 17.15
C LYS A 90 -13.20 15.29 15.71
N GLU A 91 -13.84 14.51 14.84
CA GLU A 91 -13.54 14.44 13.41
C GLU A 91 -14.02 15.66 12.64
N LYS A 92 -15.21 16.19 12.98
CA LYS A 92 -15.78 17.38 12.34
C LYS A 92 -15.04 18.68 12.67
N ILE A 93 -14.40 18.79 13.85
CA ILE A 93 -13.67 19.99 14.25
C ILE A 93 -12.53 20.34 13.29
N PRO A 94 -11.56 19.43 13.00
CA PRO A 94 -10.52 19.69 12.00
C PRO A 94 -11.08 20.03 10.61
N CYS A 95 -12.11 19.31 10.17
CA CYS A 95 -12.78 19.59 8.89
C CYS A 95 -13.38 21.01 8.87
N HIS A 96 -14.01 21.43 9.98
CA HIS A 96 -14.56 22.78 10.09
C HIS A 96 -13.47 23.85 10.18
N THR A 97 -12.38 23.59 10.91
CA THR A 97 -11.22 24.48 10.95
C THR A 97 -10.65 24.70 9.56
N GLN A 98 -10.44 23.62 8.78
CA GLN A 98 -10.02 23.70 7.39
C GLN A 98 -11.01 24.51 6.54
N PHE A 99 -12.32 24.34 6.74
CA PHE A 99 -13.33 25.13 6.04
C PHE A 99 -13.25 26.63 6.37
N ILE A 100 -13.07 27.00 7.63
CA ILE A 100 -12.91 28.40 8.06
C ILE A 100 -11.62 28.99 7.47
N ASP A 101 -10.53 28.26 7.56
CA ASP A 101 -9.23 28.61 6.98
C ASP A 101 -9.35 28.85 5.46
N TRP A 102 -10.01 27.93 4.75
CA TRP A 102 -10.30 28.05 3.32
C TRP A 102 -11.14 29.31 3.00
N LYS A 103 -12.20 29.57 3.77
CA LYS A 103 -13.04 30.78 3.66
C LYS A 103 -12.23 32.07 3.84
N LEU A 104 -11.33 32.10 4.82
CA LEU A 104 -10.50 33.28 5.13
C LEU A 104 -9.42 33.54 4.08
N CYS A 105 -8.91 32.49 3.43
CA CYS A 105 -7.87 32.60 2.40
C CYS A 105 -8.42 32.93 0.99
N GLY A 106 -9.73 33.15 0.83
CA GLY A 106 -10.32 33.57 -0.45
C GLY A 106 -10.15 32.55 -1.59
N SER A 107 -9.95 31.29 -1.25
CA SER A 107 -9.73 30.21 -2.22
C SER A 107 -11.03 29.86 -2.97
N LEU A 108 -10.90 29.38 -4.21
CA LEU A 108 -12.04 28.91 -5.00
C LEU A 108 -12.79 27.79 -4.26
N GLY A 109 -14.12 27.77 -4.38
CA GLY A 109 -15.01 26.72 -3.86
C GLY A 109 -14.49 25.32 -4.13
N PRO A 110 -14.59 24.35 -3.20
CA PRO A 110 -14.45 22.96 -3.59
C PRO A 110 -15.48 22.65 -4.70
N PRO A 111 -15.07 21.98 -5.79
CA PRO A 111 -16.01 21.61 -6.83
C PRO A 111 -17.09 20.73 -6.19
N ILE A 112 -18.35 21.09 -6.40
CA ILE A 112 -19.47 20.23 -6.05
C ILE A 112 -19.40 19.07 -7.04
N ILE A 113 -18.89 17.93 -6.60
CA ILE A 113 -18.93 16.70 -7.39
C ILE A 113 -20.15 15.94 -6.89
N GLU A 114 -21.20 15.86 -7.72
CA GLU A 114 -22.54 15.43 -7.33
C GLU A 114 -22.63 13.97 -6.86
N ASN A 115 -21.58 13.15 -6.99
CA ASN A 115 -21.58 11.72 -6.65
C ASN A 115 -20.28 11.26 -5.96
N LEU A 116 -19.79 12.00 -4.98
CA LEU A 116 -18.56 11.62 -4.31
C LEU A 116 -18.81 10.74 -3.08
N ASN A 117 -18.18 9.56 -3.03
CA ASN A 117 -18.05 8.81 -1.78
C ASN A 117 -17.34 9.72 -0.75
N PRO A 118 -17.92 9.95 0.44
CA PRO A 118 -17.30 10.78 1.46
C PRO A 118 -15.96 10.15 1.88
N GLY A 119 -14.85 10.77 1.45
CA GLY A 119 -13.49 10.32 1.76
C GLY A 119 -12.53 10.20 0.56
N ILE A 120 -13.01 10.29 -0.69
CA ILE A 120 -12.16 10.19 -1.89
C ILE A 120 -12.32 11.44 -2.76
N ILE A 121 -11.95 12.59 -2.22
CA ILE A 121 -11.68 13.77 -3.04
C ILE A 121 -10.19 13.86 -3.00
N TYR A 122 -9.49 13.53 -4.07
CA TYR A 122 -8.39 14.33 -4.60
C TYR A 122 -7.88 13.62 -5.87
N GLU A 123 -7.54 14.40 -6.87
CA GLU A 123 -6.89 13.91 -8.08
C GLU A 123 -5.61 13.14 -7.70
N ARG A 124 -5.60 11.83 -7.99
CA ARG A 124 -4.41 11.00 -7.77
C ARG A 124 -3.44 11.27 -8.90
N LYS A 125 -2.35 11.96 -8.59
CA LYS A 125 -1.26 12.15 -9.53
C LYS A 125 -0.31 10.95 -9.49
N LEU A 126 -0.09 10.36 -10.66
CA LEU A 126 0.96 9.36 -10.85
C LEU A 126 2.33 10.00 -10.60
N THR A 127 3.08 9.44 -9.67
CA THR A 127 4.45 9.85 -9.35
C THR A 127 5.37 8.64 -9.48
N MET A 128 6.37 8.75 -10.35
CA MET A 128 7.41 7.73 -10.54
C MET A 128 8.79 8.26 -10.18
N SER A 129 9.72 7.34 -9.91
CA SER A 129 11.14 7.71 -9.75
C SER A 129 11.67 8.32 -11.05
N LYS A 130 12.58 9.29 -10.93
CA LYS A 130 13.23 9.92 -12.10
C LYS A 130 14.06 8.92 -12.92
N HIS A 131 14.58 7.89 -12.25
CA HIS A 131 15.42 6.87 -12.86
C HIS A 131 14.75 5.50 -12.74
N PRO A 132 14.83 4.67 -13.79
CA PRO A 132 14.32 3.31 -13.76
C PRO A 132 15.14 2.45 -12.80
N THR A 133 14.51 1.42 -12.24
CA THR A 133 15.21 0.46 -11.39
C THR A 133 16.24 -0.33 -12.20
N HIS A 134 15.86 -0.71 -13.43
CA HIS A 134 16.80 -1.25 -14.41
C HIS A 134 16.79 -0.39 -15.68
N LYS A 135 17.97 0.06 -16.09
CA LYS A 135 18.11 0.98 -17.24
C LYS A 135 17.82 0.32 -18.59
N SER A 136 18.03 -0.98 -18.70
CA SER A 136 17.85 -1.72 -19.95
C SER A 136 17.62 -3.19 -19.65
N ILE A 137 16.42 -3.68 -19.94
CA ILE A 137 16.01 -5.09 -19.82
C ILE A 137 15.56 -5.56 -21.20
N LYS A 138 16.12 -6.68 -21.67
CA LYS A 138 15.77 -7.29 -22.96
C LYS A 138 14.36 -7.87 -22.95
N PHE A 139 13.67 -7.88 -24.09
CA PHE A 139 12.31 -8.44 -24.21
C PHE A 139 12.21 -9.89 -23.75
N SER A 140 13.18 -10.75 -24.09
CA SER A 140 13.21 -12.14 -23.62
C SER A 140 13.25 -12.26 -22.09
N LEU A 141 13.87 -11.29 -21.41
CA LEU A 141 13.93 -11.26 -19.95
C LEU A 141 12.64 -10.68 -19.34
N LEU A 142 11.90 -9.84 -20.07
CA LEU A 142 10.57 -9.38 -19.65
C LEU A 142 9.57 -10.54 -19.61
N GLU A 143 9.59 -11.40 -20.62
CA GLU A 143 8.75 -12.60 -20.67
C GLU A 143 9.08 -13.55 -19.52
N THR A 144 10.37 -13.82 -19.32
CA THR A 144 10.83 -14.80 -18.33
C THR A 144 10.64 -14.30 -16.89
N ASN A 145 11.03 -13.05 -16.59
CA ASN A 145 11.09 -12.57 -15.21
C ASN A 145 9.82 -11.82 -14.79
N TYR A 146 9.13 -11.17 -15.73
CA TYR A 146 7.98 -10.31 -15.44
C TYR A 146 6.66 -10.88 -15.95
N GLY A 147 6.68 -12.03 -16.64
CA GLY A 147 5.49 -12.67 -17.22
C GLY A 147 4.89 -11.88 -18.39
N ALA A 148 5.63 -10.91 -18.96
CA ALA A 148 5.14 -10.01 -20.00
C ALA A 148 5.19 -10.65 -21.40
N SER A 149 4.49 -11.77 -21.56
CA SER A 149 4.58 -12.69 -22.72
C SER A 149 4.23 -12.05 -24.07
N PHE A 150 3.39 -11.02 -24.07
CA PHE A 150 2.92 -10.33 -25.28
C PHE A 150 3.44 -8.90 -25.38
N PHE A 151 4.53 -8.58 -24.67
CA PHE A 151 5.03 -7.20 -24.60
C PHE A 151 5.38 -6.63 -25.98
N CYS A 152 6.10 -7.39 -26.81
CA CYS A 152 6.50 -6.93 -28.14
C CYS A 152 5.29 -6.68 -29.05
N ASP A 153 4.32 -7.59 -29.03
CA ASP A 153 3.10 -7.45 -29.83
C ASP A 153 2.25 -6.27 -29.34
N ALA A 154 2.10 -6.11 -28.02
CA ALA A 154 1.36 -5.01 -27.42
C ALA A 154 2.01 -3.66 -27.73
N LEU A 155 3.35 -3.59 -27.66
CA LEU A 155 4.11 -2.40 -28.03
C LEU A 155 3.94 -2.06 -29.51
N SER A 156 3.97 -3.07 -30.39
CA SER A 156 3.78 -2.91 -31.83
C SER A 156 2.38 -2.36 -32.15
N ARG A 157 1.33 -2.94 -31.54
CA ARG A 157 -0.05 -2.42 -31.65
C ARG A 157 -0.15 -0.97 -31.18
N TYR A 158 0.48 -0.66 -30.05
CA TYR A 158 0.47 0.69 -29.49
C TYR A 158 1.16 1.71 -30.40
N ILE A 159 2.34 1.39 -30.93
CA ILE A 159 3.08 2.26 -31.84
C ILE A 159 2.31 2.46 -33.15
N VAL A 160 1.78 1.39 -33.75
CA VAL A 160 0.97 1.45 -34.97
C VAL A 160 -0.28 2.31 -34.76
N GLY A 161 -0.98 2.13 -33.64
CA GLY A 161 -2.15 2.93 -33.29
C GLY A 161 -1.83 4.40 -33.05
N LEU A 162 -0.66 4.71 -32.48
CA LEU A 162 -0.18 6.09 -32.32
C LEU A 162 0.14 6.76 -33.66
N ILE A 163 0.78 6.04 -34.58
CA ILE A 163 1.13 6.55 -35.91
C ILE A 163 -0.13 6.75 -36.76
N ASN A 164 -1.10 5.83 -36.65
CA ASN A 164 -2.29 5.81 -37.48
C ASN A 164 -3.58 5.79 -36.64
N PRO A 165 -3.99 6.94 -36.05
CA PRO A 165 -5.11 7.00 -35.11
C PRO A 165 -6.48 6.69 -35.71
N ASN A 166 -6.61 6.72 -37.05
CA ASN A 166 -7.88 6.45 -37.75
C ASN A 166 -8.07 4.97 -38.11
N LEU A 167 -7.11 4.09 -37.80
CA LEU A 167 -7.24 2.67 -38.09
C LEU A 167 -8.20 1.98 -37.13
N THR A 168 -8.94 1.02 -37.65
CA THR A 168 -9.76 0.12 -36.83
C THR A 168 -8.87 -0.86 -36.05
N PRO A 169 -9.32 -1.41 -34.91
CA PRO A 169 -8.54 -2.38 -34.13
C PRO A 169 -8.04 -3.58 -34.96
N ALA A 170 -8.85 -4.07 -35.90
CA ALA A 170 -8.47 -5.18 -36.78
C ALA A 170 -7.38 -4.80 -37.80
N GLN A 171 -7.34 -3.54 -38.24
CA GLN A 171 -6.29 -3.03 -39.11
C GLN A 171 -4.99 -2.82 -38.33
N ILE A 172 -5.06 -2.31 -37.10
CA ILE A 172 -3.91 -2.19 -36.20
C ILE A 172 -3.27 -3.57 -35.97
N GLU A 173 -4.06 -4.61 -35.73
CA GLU A 173 -3.56 -5.98 -35.55
C GLU A 173 -2.78 -6.48 -36.78
N ARG A 174 -3.28 -6.21 -37.98
CA ARG A 174 -2.64 -6.64 -39.23
C ARG A 174 -1.31 -5.93 -39.46
N GLU A 175 -1.29 -4.62 -39.24
CA GLU A 175 -0.09 -3.79 -39.42
C GLU A 175 0.96 -4.09 -38.32
N ALA A 176 0.53 -4.34 -37.09
CA ALA A 176 1.42 -4.68 -35.97
C ALA A 176 2.19 -6.00 -36.20
N ASN A 177 1.59 -6.99 -36.86
CA ASN A 177 2.26 -8.26 -37.18
C ASN A 177 3.46 -8.10 -38.13
N GLY A 178 3.49 -7.04 -38.94
CA GLY A 178 4.61 -6.73 -39.85
C GLY A 178 5.54 -5.66 -39.31
N PHE A 179 5.32 -5.17 -38.09
CA PHE A 179 6.05 -4.05 -37.51
C PHE A 179 7.23 -4.53 -36.67
N ASP A 180 8.45 -4.28 -37.15
CA ASP A 180 9.67 -4.55 -36.40
C ASP A 180 10.02 -3.38 -35.46
N VAL A 181 10.02 -3.65 -34.15
CA VAL A 181 10.47 -2.67 -33.15
C VAL A 181 12.00 -2.50 -33.27
N PRO A 182 12.52 -1.27 -33.46
CA PRO A 182 13.94 -1.04 -33.77
C PRO A 182 14.89 -1.21 -32.57
N PHE A 183 14.39 -1.65 -31.42
CA PHE A 183 15.15 -1.91 -30.21
C PHE A 183 14.62 -3.16 -29.50
N ASN A 184 15.46 -3.80 -28.70
CA ASN A 184 15.14 -5.06 -28.03
C ASN A 184 15.15 -4.96 -26.49
N ALA A 185 15.31 -3.76 -25.95
CA ALA A 185 15.41 -3.55 -24.52
C ALA A 185 14.77 -2.24 -24.07
N VAL A 186 14.18 -2.24 -22.87
CA VAL A 186 13.48 -1.08 -22.28
C VAL A 186 13.89 -0.85 -20.83
N PRO A 187 13.83 0.41 -20.35
CA PRO A 187 13.95 0.69 -18.92
C PRO A 187 12.72 0.16 -18.17
N VAL A 188 12.94 -0.41 -16.98
CA VAL A 188 11.87 -0.97 -16.14
C VAL A 188 11.83 -0.28 -14.79
N PHE A 189 10.61 0.11 -14.40
CA PHE A 189 10.28 0.69 -13.11
C PHE A 189 9.51 -0.34 -12.29
N HIS A 190 9.99 -0.61 -11.08
CA HIS A 190 9.36 -1.60 -10.20
C HIS A 190 8.33 -1.02 -9.22
N LYS A 191 8.24 0.31 -9.15
CA LYS A 191 7.38 0.98 -8.19
C LYS A 191 6.82 2.26 -8.77
N THR A 192 5.51 2.38 -8.63
CA THR A 192 4.75 3.57 -9.01
C THR A 192 3.95 4.03 -7.81
N LYS A 193 3.93 5.34 -7.55
CA LYS A 193 3.22 5.92 -6.40
C LYS A 193 2.09 6.81 -6.88
N PHE A 194 0.98 6.81 -6.16
CA PHE A 194 -0.09 7.78 -6.35
C PHE A 194 -0.01 8.78 -5.21
N SER A 195 0.32 10.00 -5.58
CA SER A 195 0.32 11.12 -4.65
C SER A 195 -0.96 11.92 -4.82
N THR A 196 -1.50 12.37 -3.71
CA THR A 196 -2.52 13.39 -3.69
C THR A 196 -1.98 14.67 -3.06
N SER A 197 -2.47 15.82 -3.52
CA SER A 197 -2.36 17.07 -2.80
C SER A 197 -3.76 17.56 -2.49
N ASP A 198 -4.04 17.86 -1.22
CA ASP A 198 -5.25 18.57 -0.85
C ASP A 198 -5.10 20.05 -1.27
N PRO A 199 -5.90 20.55 -2.22
CA PRO A 199 -5.82 21.95 -2.66
C PRO A 199 -6.43 22.92 -1.64
N TYR A 200 -7.11 22.43 -0.59
CA TYR A 200 -7.78 23.23 0.44
C TYR A 200 -7.00 23.30 1.77
N ILE A 201 -5.88 22.58 1.88
CA ILE A 201 -4.96 22.76 3.01
C ILE A 201 -4.26 24.11 2.87
N ASN A 202 -4.47 25.00 3.83
CA ASN A 202 -3.85 26.33 3.91
C ASN A 202 -2.36 26.33 4.26
N THR A 203 -1.79 25.16 4.58
CA THR A 203 -0.34 24.98 4.71
C THR A 203 0.26 24.58 3.35
N LYS A 204 1.59 24.61 3.20
CA LYS A 204 2.21 24.17 1.93
C LYS A 204 1.61 22.81 1.51
N PRO A 205 1.14 22.66 0.27
CA PRO A 205 0.53 21.42 -0.19
C PRO A 205 1.48 20.26 0.08
N VAL A 206 1.11 19.38 1.00
CA VAL A 206 1.88 18.17 1.31
C VAL A 206 1.38 17.11 0.35
N ASN A 207 2.27 16.67 -0.55
CA ASN A 207 1.99 15.50 -1.37
C ASN A 207 1.93 14.27 -0.46
N LEU A 208 0.72 13.80 -0.19
CA LEU A 208 0.49 12.58 0.56
C LEU A 208 0.55 11.40 -0.42
N ILE A 209 1.37 10.40 -0.12
CA ILE A 209 1.35 9.14 -0.87
C ILE A 209 0.12 8.37 -0.39
N VAL A 210 -0.87 8.22 -1.27
CA VAL A 210 -2.13 7.53 -0.97
C VAL A 210 -2.01 6.05 -1.25
N ASP A 211 -1.29 5.71 -2.31
CA ASP A 211 -1.20 4.34 -2.81
C ASP A 211 0.13 4.11 -3.55
N SER A 212 0.54 2.85 -3.70
CA SER A 212 1.67 2.47 -4.53
C SER A 212 1.53 1.07 -5.09
N ILE A 213 1.87 0.91 -6.37
CA ILE A 213 1.87 -0.35 -7.09
C ILE A 213 3.32 -0.83 -7.21
N HIS A 214 3.54 -2.12 -6.93
CA HIS A 214 4.81 -2.83 -7.06
C HIS A 214 4.75 -3.89 -8.16
N ALA A 215 5.83 -4.01 -8.92
CA ALA A 215 6.02 -5.04 -9.92
C ALA A 215 7.49 -5.47 -9.91
N GLN A 216 7.83 -6.39 -9.01
CA GLN A 216 9.20 -6.87 -8.75
C GLN A 216 9.30 -8.38 -9.02
N PRO A 217 10.20 -8.80 -9.92
CA PRO A 217 10.46 -10.22 -10.12
C PRO A 217 11.25 -10.79 -8.93
N GLU A 218 11.31 -12.13 -8.83
CA GLU A 218 12.14 -12.80 -7.83
C GLU A 218 13.61 -12.34 -7.93
N GLN A 219 14.23 -12.02 -6.80
CA GLN A 219 15.63 -11.59 -6.75
C GLN A 219 16.45 -12.54 -5.90
N LEU A 220 17.62 -12.91 -6.41
CA LEU A 220 18.65 -13.59 -5.63
C LEU A 220 19.48 -12.53 -4.90
N LEU A 221 19.52 -12.58 -3.58
CA LEU A 221 20.46 -11.75 -2.82
C LEU A 221 21.90 -12.24 -3.01
N ARG A 222 22.86 -11.43 -2.56
CA ARG A 222 24.27 -11.85 -2.48
C ARG A 222 24.50 -13.00 -1.49
N SER A 223 23.64 -13.10 -0.48
CA SER A 223 23.43 -14.31 0.32
C SER A 223 22.45 -15.20 -0.44
N SER A 224 22.55 -16.52 -0.30
CA SER A 224 21.67 -17.55 -0.89
C SER A 224 20.17 -17.43 -0.55
N ASP A 225 19.73 -16.28 -0.04
CA ASP A 225 18.37 -15.91 0.30
C ASP A 225 17.66 -15.38 -0.96
N LYS A 226 16.44 -15.87 -1.21
CA LYS A 226 15.58 -15.47 -2.32
C LYS A 226 14.55 -14.45 -1.83
N VAL A 227 14.45 -13.30 -2.50
CA VAL A 227 13.31 -12.38 -2.33
C VAL A 227 12.21 -12.82 -3.28
N PRO A 228 11.02 -13.19 -2.76
CA PRO A 228 9.92 -13.63 -3.60
C PRO A 228 9.45 -12.50 -4.52
N SER A 229 8.89 -12.85 -5.68
CA SER A 229 8.29 -11.88 -6.59
C SER A 229 7.07 -11.21 -5.97
N GLN A 230 6.88 -9.92 -6.25
CA GLN A 230 5.70 -9.14 -5.84
C GLN A 230 5.11 -8.43 -7.07
N PHE A 231 3.86 -8.75 -7.42
CA PHE A 231 3.14 -8.09 -8.50
C PHE A 231 1.75 -7.67 -8.02
N ASP A 232 1.55 -6.35 -7.91
CA ASP A 232 0.28 -5.76 -7.52
C ASP A 232 -0.63 -5.60 -8.75
N THR A 233 -1.94 -5.88 -8.59
CA THR A 233 -2.93 -5.75 -9.67
C THR A 233 -3.38 -4.30 -9.83
N ALA A 234 -3.44 -3.81 -11.06
CA ALA A 234 -3.92 -2.47 -11.39
C ALA A 234 -5.03 -2.53 -12.44
N LEU A 235 -6.09 -1.74 -12.24
CA LEU A 235 -7.11 -1.49 -13.27
C LEU A 235 -6.77 -0.20 -13.99
N ILE A 236 -6.71 -0.24 -15.32
CA ILE A 236 -6.38 0.90 -16.16
C ILE A 236 -7.60 1.24 -17.01
N ASN A 237 -8.13 2.46 -16.85
CA ASN A 237 -9.17 2.96 -17.75
C ASN A 237 -8.50 3.46 -19.04
N THR A 238 -8.80 2.80 -20.16
CA THR A 238 -8.29 3.15 -21.49
C THR A 238 -9.16 4.16 -22.25
N GLY A 239 -10.13 4.80 -21.58
CA GLY A 239 -11.02 5.81 -22.18
C GLY A 239 -12.25 5.26 -22.92
N HIS A 240 -12.49 3.94 -22.84
CA HIS A 240 -13.67 3.28 -23.41
C HIS A 240 -14.64 2.71 -22.37
N GLY A 241 -14.30 2.79 -21.07
CA GLY A 241 -15.26 2.58 -20.00
C GLY A 241 -16.08 3.85 -19.84
N GLY A 242 -17.40 3.76 -19.97
CA GLY A 242 -18.29 4.89 -19.72
C GLY A 242 -18.06 5.48 -18.32
N ASP A 243 -18.38 6.76 -18.15
CA ASP A 243 -18.18 7.52 -16.90
C ASP A 243 -19.08 7.06 -15.72
N GLU A 244 -19.68 5.87 -15.78
CA GLU A 244 -20.63 5.41 -14.78
C GLU A 244 -20.18 4.11 -14.10
N PRO A 245 -19.95 4.11 -12.77
CA PRO A 245 -20.11 2.89 -11.99
C PRO A 245 -21.60 2.51 -12.04
N GLY A 246 -21.90 1.36 -12.64
CA GLY A 246 -23.25 0.90 -12.93
C GLY A 246 -24.21 1.09 -11.77
N THR A 247 -25.22 1.91 -11.99
CA THR A 247 -26.45 1.90 -11.20
C THR A 247 -27.49 1.19 -12.07
N GLU A 248 -27.79 -0.07 -11.76
CA GLU A 248 -28.92 -0.76 -12.38
C GLU A 248 -30.23 -0.08 -11.92
N PRO A 249 -31.14 0.29 -12.84
CA PRO A 249 -32.50 0.68 -12.48
C PRO A 249 -33.36 -0.56 -12.11
N PRO A 250 -34.48 -0.37 -11.39
CA PRO A 250 -35.25 -1.42 -10.72
C PRO A 250 -35.94 -2.44 -11.63
#